data_AF-A0A9W9AX54-F1
#
_entry.id   AF-A0A9W9AX54-F1
#
_cell.length_a   1.000
_cell.length_b   1.000
_cell.length_c   1.000
_cell.angle_alpha   90.00
_cell.angle_beta   90.00
_cell.angle_gamma   90.00
#
_symmetry.space_group_name_H-M   'P 1'
#
loop_
_entity.id
_entity.type
_entity.pdbx_description
1 polymer ?
#
loop_
_entity_poly.entity_id
_entity_poly.type
_entity_poly.pdbx_seq_one_letter_code
_entity_poly.pdbx_strand_id
1 'polypeptide(L)'
;MSSDDASVIALGYDLHRLAEKRYWIGITALWVYEYFLTVGDEIRYIWKAPKDNIVFCLFVLNRYLALIIITVTCVAFFSSYWTEEMCLRYGYAEQLETLVMCTIAEMLVLLRVYALSGNNRTVIICAIPLIISQWGLLFYVCSQSANGTANLTLLLGPSDVTTLPDIDAFRLCISVPPLDVVPYGQAYLCLLIVYDGLAVLATLYIVAGQSDNLHLMPILKLIQRDGLLYFAVMFTSHFVWLMLTLYAPTGLQFIQNQISSIVVSRITINLKKASDRKMTVSWTTRASRSISHSTTCERSEITDIELGEFYCARNAVIDTL
;
A
#
# COMPACT_ATOMS: atom_id res chain seq x y z
N MET A 1 28.51 36.27 1.71
CA MET A 1 27.73 35.54 2.72
C MET A 1 28.51 35.65 4.04
N SER A 2 27.89 36.10 5.13
CA SER A 2 28.60 36.20 6.41
C SER A 2 28.90 34.80 6.96
N SER A 3 29.93 34.64 7.79
CA SER A 3 30.25 33.35 8.44
C SER A 3 29.06 32.78 9.23
N ASP A 4 28.21 33.68 9.76
CA ASP A 4 27.05 33.32 10.55
C ASP A 4 25.93 32.74 9.67
N ASP A 5 25.71 33.29 8.47
CA ASP A 5 24.71 32.78 7.51
C ASP A 5 25.03 31.35 7.06
N ALA A 6 26.31 31.07 6.79
CA ALA A 6 26.75 29.73 6.39
C ALA A 6 26.55 28.68 7.50
N SER A 7 26.76 29.07 8.76
CA SER A 7 26.56 28.18 9.92
C SER A 7 25.10 27.85 10.19
N VAL A 8 24.20 28.82 10.01
CA VAL A 8 22.74 28.63 10.18
C VAL A 8 22.18 27.72 9.09
N ILE A 9 22.64 27.89 7.86
CA ILE A 9 22.25 27.05 6.72
C ILE A 9 22.70 25.59 6.95
N ALA A 10 23.97 25.38 7.36
CA ALA A 10 24.49 24.05 7.68
C ALA A 10 23.68 23.35 8.81
N LEU A 11 23.36 24.08 9.88
CA LEU A 11 22.55 23.56 10.98
C LEU A 11 21.16 23.11 10.54
N GLY A 12 20.52 23.84 9.62
CA GLY A 12 19.23 23.45 9.04
C GLY A 12 19.29 22.10 8.33
N TYR A 13 20.32 21.89 7.51
CA TYR A 13 20.50 20.63 6.78
C TYR A 13 20.73 19.43 7.70
N ASP A 14 21.53 19.58 8.75
CA ASP A 14 21.78 18.53 9.73
C ASP A 14 20.49 18.11 10.44
N LEU A 15 19.63 19.08 10.78
CA LEU A 15 18.33 18.81 11.41
C LEU A 15 17.37 18.06 10.48
N HIS A 16 17.29 18.44 9.20
CA HIS A 16 16.44 17.77 8.22
C HIS A 16 16.86 16.32 8.01
N ARG A 17 18.17 16.09 7.83
CA ARG A 17 18.73 14.76 7.66
C ARG A 17 18.57 13.88 8.89
N LEU A 18 18.66 14.45 10.09
CA LEU A 18 18.40 13.73 11.32
C LEU A 18 16.92 13.32 11.45
N ALA A 19 16.00 14.19 11.03
CA ALA A 19 14.57 13.89 11.07
C ALA A 19 14.19 12.72 10.16
N GLU A 20 14.71 12.69 8.93
CA GLU A 20 14.48 11.59 7.99
C GLU A 20 15.09 10.28 8.48
N LYS A 21 16.31 10.30 9.02
CA LYS A 21 16.92 9.11 9.63
C LYS A 21 16.06 8.56 10.77
N ARG A 22 15.55 9.43 11.65
CA ARG A 22 14.66 9.04 12.75
C ARG A 22 13.33 8.46 12.23
N TYR A 23 12.78 9.05 11.18
CA TYR A 23 11.60 8.52 10.49
C TYR A 23 11.85 7.09 9.98
N TRP A 24 12.96 6.86 9.28
CA TRP A 24 13.30 5.55 8.72
C TRP A 24 13.62 4.50 9.79
N ILE A 25 14.25 4.88 10.90
CA ILE A 25 14.43 3.99 12.05
C ILE A 25 13.06 3.60 12.63
N GLY A 26 12.18 4.60 12.83
CA GLY A 26 10.84 4.38 13.36
C GLY A 26 9.99 3.47 12.47
N ILE A 27 9.96 3.71 11.16
CA ILE A 27 9.21 2.88 10.23
C ILE A 27 9.78 1.47 10.12
N THR A 28 11.10 1.31 10.13
CA THR A 28 11.75 0.00 10.11
C THR A 28 11.40 -0.79 11.37
N ALA A 29 11.46 -0.16 12.55
CA ALA A 29 11.07 -0.79 13.81
C ALA A 29 9.58 -1.20 13.80
N LEU A 30 8.70 -0.31 13.34
CA LEU A 30 7.27 -0.59 13.22
C LEU A 30 6.99 -1.73 12.24
N TRP A 31 7.66 -1.73 11.09
CA TRP A 31 7.52 -2.76 10.07
C TRP A 31 7.99 -4.12 10.58
N VAL A 32 9.15 -4.18 11.25
CA VAL A 32 9.69 -5.40 11.85
C VAL A 32 8.74 -5.93 12.93
N TYR A 33 8.23 -5.06 13.79
CA TYR A 33 7.24 -5.42 14.81
C TYR A 33 5.98 -6.03 14.17
N GLU A 34 5.43 -5.38 13.14
CA GLU A 34 4.26 -5.86 12.41
C GLU A 34 4.53 -7.17 11.66
N TYR A 35 5.73 -7.35 11.11
CA TYR A 35 6.14 -8.57 10.43
C TYR A 35 6.07 -9.77 11.37
N PHE A 36 6.71 -9.66 12.54
CA PHE A 36 6.71 -10.74 13.54
C PHE A 36 5.31 -11.02 14.11
N LEU A 37 4.47 -9.99 14.29
CA LEU A 37 3.11 -10.19 14.77
C LEU A 37 2.25 -10.95 13.75
N THR A 38 2.46 -10.69 12.46
CA THR A 38 1.57 -11.16 11.40
C THR A 38 2.05 -12.42 10.68
N VAL A 39 3.33 -12.81 10.81
CA VAL A 39 3.90 -13.99 10.13
C VAL A 39 3.18 -15.30 10.47
N GLY A 40 2.75 -15.47 11.73
CA GLY A 40 2.00 -16.67 12.14
C GLY A 40 0.63 -16.78 11.46
N ASP A 41 -0.08 -15.66 11.38
CA ASP A 41 -1.36 -15.57 10.66
C ASP A 41 -1.15 -15.69 9.14
N GLU A 42 -0.06 -15.16 8.59
CA GLU A 42 0.31 -15.27 7.18
C GLU A 42 0.46 -16.74 6.76
N ILE A 43 1.28 -17.51 7.49
CA ILE A 43 1.52 -18.95 7.24
C ILE A 43 0.22 -19.73 7.32
N ARG A 44 -0.67 -19.36 8.25
CA ARG A 44 -1.92 -20.08 8.46
C ARG A 44 -3.00 -19.78 7.41
N TYR A 45 -3.16 -18.52 7.02
CA TYR A 45 -4.31 -18.07 6.23
C TYR A 45 -3.99 -17.72 4.78
N ILE A 46 -2.76 -17.29 4.48
CA ILE A 46 -2.38 -16.82 3.14
C ILE A 46 -1.67 -17.93 2.38
N TRP A 47 -0.71 -18.61 2.99
CA TRP A 47 0.05 -19.67 2.32
C TRP A 47 -0.76 -20.94 2.00
N LYS A 48 -1.90 -21.12 2.68
CA LYS A 48 -2.86 -22.21 2.37
C LYS A 48 -3.86 -21.84 1.28
N ALA A 49 -3.92 -20.59 0.87
CA ALA A 49 -4.83 -20.15 -0.18
C ALA A 49 -4.33 -20.61 -1.57
N PRO A 50 -5.24 -20.78 -2.54
CA PRO A 50 -4.87 -21.00 -3.94
C PRO A 50 -3.95 -19.89 -4.45
N LYS A 51 -2.80 -20.29 -5.03
CA LYS A 51 -1.70 -19.39 -5.46
C LYS A 51 -2.03 -18.62 -6.74
N ASP A 52 -3.03 -19.09 -7.46
CA ASP A 52 -3.66 -18.53 -8.66
C ASP A 52 -4.53 -17.29 -8.37
N ASN A 53 -4.76 -16.94 -7.10
CA ASN A 53 -5.53 -15.76 -6.74
C ASN A 53 -4.70 -14.46 -6.87
N ILE A 54 -5.21 -13.49 -7.64
CA ILE A 54 -4.60 -12.14 -7.79
C ILE A 54 -4.34 -11.47 -6.44
N VAL A 55 -5.23 -11.64 -5.46
CA VAL A 55 -5.07 -11.06 -4.12
C VAL A 55 -3.86 -11.66 -3.39
N PHE A 56 -3.58 -12.96 -3.60
CA PHE A 56 -2.39 -13.61 -3.04
C PHE A 56 -1.12 -13.02 -3.67
N CYS A 57 -1.09 -12.90 -5.00
CA CYS A 57 0.04 -12.33 -5.73
C CYS A 57 0.32 -10.88 -5.29
N LEU A 58 -0.69 -10.02 -5.27
CA LEU A 58 -0.55 -8.62 -4.84
C LEU A 58 -0.11 -8.50 -3.38
N PHE A 59 -0.62 -9.36 -2.49
CA PHE A 59 -0.21 -9.37 -1.09
C PHE A 59 1.26 -9.74 -0.92
N VAL A 60 1.70 -10.82 -1.56
CA VAL A 60 3.09 -11.28 -1.53
C VAL A 60 3.99 -10.18 -2.11
N LEU A 61 3.61 -9.65 -3.28
CA LEU A 61 4.37 -8.60 -3.94
C LEU A 61 4.53 -7.37 -3.02
N ASN A 62 3.45 -6.86 -2.43
CA ASN A 62 3.49 -5.75 -1.47
C ASN A 62 4.41 -6.03 -0.28
N ARG A 63 4.27 -7.22 0.33
CA ARG A 63 4.95 -7.54 1.59
C ARG A 63 6.45 -7.77 1.40
N TYR A 64 6.85 -8.48 0.35
CA TYR A 64 8.25 -8.77 0.10
C TYR A 64 8.98 -7.63 -0.61
N LEU A 65 8.31 -6.84 -1.47
CA LEU A 65 8.90 -5.59 -1.95
C LEU A 65 9.16 -4.64 -0.78
N ALA A 66 8.19 -4.42 0.11
CA ALA A 66 8.38 -3.54 1.27
C ALA A 66 9.58 -3.95 2.14
N LEU A 67 9.81 -5.26 2.34
CA LEU A 67 11.00 -5.78 3.03
C LEU A 67 12.29 -5.36 2.31
N ILE A 68 12.36 -5.60 0.99
CA ILE A 68 13.54 -5.30 0.17
C ILE A 68 13.83 -3.80 0.22
N ILE A 69 12.80 -2.99 0.03
CA ILE A 69 12.82 -1.54 0.07
C ILE A 69 13.42 -1.05 1.38
N ILE A 70 12.80 -1.39 2.51
CA ILE A 70 13.23 -0.93 3.83
C ILE A 70 14.69 -1.35 4.10
N THR A 71 15.07 -2.56 3.68
CA THR A 71 16.44 -3.05 3.83
C THR A 71 17.42 -2.21 2.99
N VAL A 72 17.12 -2.00 1.70
CA VAL A 72 17.98 -1.22 0.80
C VAL A 72 18.08 0.22 1.27
N THR A 73 16.98 0.85 1.68
CA THR A 73 16.97 2.23 2.20
C THR A 73 17.80 2.33 3.48
N CYS A 74 17.68 1.36 4.40
CA CYS A 74 18.50 1.34 5.60
C CYS A 74 19.99 1.25 5.26
N VAL A 75 20.39 0.39 4.32
CA VAL A 75 21.79 0.34 3.88
C VAL A 75 22.19 1.66 3.21
N ALA A 76 21.34 2.24 2.36
CA ALA A 76 21.61 3.52 1.69
C ALA A 76 21.86 4.66 2.68
N PHE A 77 21.10 4.72 3.77
CA PHE A 77 21.13 5.85 4.71
C PHE A 77 22.14 5.68 5.85
N PHE A 78 22.49 4.44 6.20
CA PHE A 78 23.34 4.11 7.35
C PHE A 78 24.66 3.41 6.99
N SER A 79 24.98 3.23 5.71
CA SER A 79 26.25 2.64 5.27
C SER A 79 27.19 3.69 4.70
N SER A 80 28.47 3.61 5.09
CA SER A 80 29.56 4.41 4.51
C SER A 80 30.03 3.90 3.14
N TYR A 81 29.58 2.72 2.72
CA TYR A 81 30.01 2.07 1.47
C TYR A 81 29.29 2.61 0.22
N TRP A 82 28.28 3.47 0.39
CA TRP A 82 27.50 4.01 -0.72
C TRP A 82 28.22 5.16 -1.41
N THR A 83 28.55 4.96 -2.69
CA THR A 83 29.16 6.00 -3.53
C THR A 83 28.11 7.01 -4.00
N GLU A 84 28.55 8.21 -4.39
CA GLU A 84 27.67 9.27 -4.91
C GLU A 84 26.88 8.82 -6.16
N GLU A 85 27.52 8.05 -7.04
CA GLU A 85 26.85 7.51 -8.24
C GLU A 85 25.75 6.51 -7.88
N MET A 86 25.98 5.62 -6.90
CA MET A 86 24.96 4.69 -6.40
C MET A 86 23.79 5.44 -5.77
N CYS A 87 24.09 6.52 -5.05
CA CYS A 87 23.12 7.38 -4.38
C CYS A 87 22.18 8.06 -5.39
N LEU A 88 22.73 8.61 -6.48
CA LEU A 88 21.95 9.21 -7.57
C LEU A 88 21.06 8.19 -8.29
N ARG A 89 21.59 7.02 -8.62
CA ARG A 89 20.82 5.94 -9.24
C ARG A 89 19.70 5.44 -8.33
N TYR A 90 19.96 5.39 -7.02
CA TYR A 90 18.98 4.97 -6.04
C TYR A 90 17.83 5.97 -5.88
N GLY A 91 18.10 7.27 -5.90
CA GLY A 91 17.03 8.27 -5.87
C GLY A 91 16.04 8.15 -7.06
N TYR A 92 16.50 7.68 -8.22
CA TYR A 92 15.59 7.34 -9.32
C TYR A 92 14.81 6.04 -9.04
N ALA A 93 15.48 5.03 -8.52
CA ALA A 93 14.86 3.76 -8.16
C ALA A 93 13.77 3.93 -7.08
N GLU A 94 13.98 4.82 -6.11
CA GLU A 94 13.02 5.17 -5.04
C GLU A 94 11.70 5.74 -5.60
N GLN A 95 11.77 6.55 -6.66
CA GLN A 95 10.56 7.07 -7.31
C GLN A 95 9.77 5.95 -8.00
N LEU A 96 10.46 5.07 -8.73
CA LEU A 96 9.83 3.91 -9.38
C LEU A 96 9.23 2.95 -8.35
N GLU A 97 9.94 2.75 -7.24
CA GLU A 97 9.48 1.95 -6.12
C GLU A 97 8.17 2.49 -5.51
N THR A 98 8.11 3.80 -5.28
CA THR A 98 6.90 4.50 -4.82
C THR A 98 5.71 4.20 -5.72
N LEU A 99 5.91 4.28 -7.05
CA LEU A 99 4.88 3.97 -8.03
C LEU A 99 4.32 2.56 -7.84
N VAL A 100 5.22 1.58 -7.76
CA VAL A 100 4.86 0.17 -7.69
C VAL A 100 4.11 -0.11 -6.39
N MET A 101 4.60 0.38 -5.26
CA MET A 101 3.98 0.16 -3.95
C MET A 101 2.62 0.83 -3.82
N CYS A 102 2.49 2.09 -4.26
CA CYS A 102 1.20 2.78 -4.29
C CYS A 102 0.20 2.06 -5.22
N THR A 103 0.63 1.65 -6.42
CA THR A 103 -0.25 0.93 -7.35
C THR A 103 -0.74 -0.38 -6.75
N ILE A 104 0.12 -1.15 -6.08
CA ILE A 104 -0.31 -2.40 -5.43
C ILE A 104 -1.35 -2.11 -4.33
N ALA A 105 -1.13 -1.08 -3.52
CA ALA A 105 -2.07 -0.66 -2.49
C ALA A 105 -3.43 -0.24 -3.09
N GLU A 106 -3.43 0.59 -4.13
CA GLU A 106 -4.63 1.02 -4.85
C GLU A 106 -5.37 -0.17 -5.45
N MET A 107 -4.67 -1.09 -6.11
CA MET A 107 -5.30 -2.29 -6.68
C MET A 107 -5.96 -3.16 -5.60
N LEU A 108 -5.36 -3.29 -4.41
CA LEU A 108 -5.96 -4.02 -3.29
C LEU A 108 -7.20 -3.31 -2.73
N VAL A 109 -7.20 -1.98 -2.70
CA VAL A 109 -8.38 -1.17 -2.35
C VAL A 109 -9.48 -1.31 -3.40
N LEU A 110 -9.13 -1.20 -4.69
CA LEU A 110 -10.05 -1.35 -5.82
C LEU A 110 -10.78 -2.70 -5.79
N LEU A 111 -10.04 -3.79 -5.62
CA LEU A 111 -10.60 -5.14 -5.56
C LEU A 111 -11.64 -5.27 -4.43
N ARG A 112 -11.43 -4.59 -3.30
CA ARG A 112 -12.38 -4.59 -2.18
C ARG A 112 -13.62 -3.79 -2.48
N VAL A 113 -13.48 -2.58 -2.99
CA VAL A 113 -14.64 -1.74 -3.36
C VAL A 113 -15.44 -2.42 -4.46
N TYR A 114 -14.76 -3.04 -5.43
CA TYR A 114 -15.40 -3.83 -6.49
C TYR A 114 -16.19 -5.03 -5.94
N ALA A 115 -15.60 -5.80 -5.02
CA ALA A 115 -16.29 -6.91 -4.37
C ALA A 115 -17.49 -6.45 -3.53
N LEU A 116 -17.37 -5.32 -2.83
CA LEU A 116 -18.47 -4.72 -2.06
C LEU A 116 -19.60 -4.22 -2.95
N SER A 117 -19.28 -3.70 -4.13
CA SER A 117 -20.24 -3.18 -5.10
C SER A 117 -21.04 -4.29 -5.83
N GLY A 118 -20.83 -5.57 -5.50
CA GLY A 118 -21.50 -6.68 -6.15
C GLY A 118 -21.06 -6.85 -7.61
N ASN A 119 -19.76 -6.69 -7.88
CA ASN A 119 -19.16 -6.78 -9.23
C ASN A 119 -19.59 -5.69 -10.23
N ASN A 120 -20.09 -4.55 -9.74
CA ASN A 120 -20.40 -3.42 -10.62
C ASN A 120 -19.12 -2.87 -11.28
N ARG A 121 -19.06 -2.96 -12.62
CA ARG A 121 -17.89 -2.55 -13.42
C ARG A 121 -17.67 -1.03 -13.42
N THR A 122 -18.65 -0.22 -13.03
CA THR A 122 -18.51 1.24 -12.94
C THR A 122 -17.35 1.65 -12.04
N VAL A 123 -17.12 0.94 -10.93
CA VAL A 123 -16.00 1.23 -10.01
C VAL A 123 -14.65 1.12 -10.71
N ILE A 124 -14.47 0.09 -11.56
CA ILE A 124 -13.24 -0.12 -12.32
C ILE A 124 -13.09 0.95 -13.41
N ILE A 125 -14.17 1.27 -14.12
CA ILE A 125 -14.19 2.29 -15.18
C ILE A 125 -13.80 3.67 -14.62
N CYS A 126 -14.19 3.99 -13.38
CA CYS A 126 -13.79 5.23 -12.72
C CYS A 126 -12.36 5.19 -12.15
N ALA A 127 -11.91 4.05 -11.62
CA ALA A 127 -10.62 3.93 -10.93
C ALA A 127 -9.41 3.82 -11.88
N ILE A 128 -9.52 3.04 -12.96
CA ILE A 128 -8.42 2.81 -13.92
C ILE A 128 -7.88 4.10 -14.55
N PRO A 129 -8.70 5.06 -15.04
CA PRO A 129 -8.16 6.28 -15.62
C PRO A 129 -7.41 7.16 -14.60
N LEU A 130 -7.76 7.08 -13.31
CA LEU A 130 -7.01 7.77 -12.24
C LEU A 130 -5.63 7.12 -12.03
N ILE A 131 -5.56 5.79 -12.03
CA ILE A 131 -4.28 5.07 -11.92
C ILE A 131 -3.39 5.37 -13.13
N ILE A 132 -3.96 5.37 -14.34
CA ILE A 132 -3.20 5.68 -15.56
C ILE A 132 -2.69 7.12 -15.55
N SER A 133 -3.48 8.09 -15.09
CA SER A 133 -3.04 9.49 -15.04
C SER A 133 -1.94 9.72 -14.01
N GLN A 134 -2.00 9.03 -12.86
CA GLN A 134 -0.92 9.00 -11.88
C GLN A 134 0.38 8.44 -12.47
N TRP A 135 0.30 7.31 -13.19
CA TRP A 135 1.46 6.72 -13.87
C TRP A 135 2.07 7.71 -14.87
N GLY A 136 1.24 8.37 -15.68
CA GLY A 136 1.70 9.36 -16.65
C GLY A 136 2.44 10.53 -16.01
N LEU A 137 1.91 11.07 -14.90
CA LEU A 137 2.57 12.16 -14.16
C LEU A 137 3.92 11.73 -13.60
N LEU A 138 3.98 10.54 -12.98
CA LEU A 138 5.23 10.10 -12.36
C LEU A 138 6.28 9.73 -13.41
N PHE A 139 5.90 9.10 -14.53
CA PHE A 139 6.85 8.86 -15.62
C PHE A 139 7.38 10.17 -16.22
N TYR A 140 6.54 11.19 -16.31
CA TYR A 140 6.99 12.52 -16.73
C TYR A 140 8.02 13.11 -15.75
N VAL A 141 7.74 13.07 -14.45
CA VAL A 141 8.69 13.50 -13.40
C VAL A 141 10.01 12.72 -13.52
N CYS A 142 9.95 11.40 -13.66
CA CYS A 142 11.12 10.55 -13.84
C CYS A 142 11.90 10.88 -15.12
N SER A 143 11.24 11.14 -16.24
CA SER A 143 11.91 11.50 -17.50
C SER A 143 12.67 12.83 -17.41
N GLN A 144 12.11 13.79 -16.68
CA GLN A 144 12.74 15.10 -16.48
C GLN A 144 13.86 15.02 -15.44
N SER A 145 13.76 14.10 -14.47
CA SER A 145 14.81 13.85 -13.49
C SER A 145 16.12 13.36 -14.14
N ALA A 146 16.07 12.72 -15.31
CA ALA A 146 17.26 12.27 -16.04
C ALA A 146 18.00 13.41 -16.76
N ASN A 147 17.28 14.44 -17.22
CA ASN A 147 17.86 15.67 -17.79
C ASN A 147 18.25 16.69 -16.71
N GLY A 148 17.72 16.52 -15.49
CA GLY A 148 18.07 17.29 -14.30
C GLY A 148 19.39 16.86 -13.65
N THR A 149 20.44 16.65 -14.44
CA THR A 149 21.80 16.73 -13.87
C THR A 149 22.06 18.17 -13.44
N ALA A 150 22.63 18.31 -12.25
CA ALA A 150 22.94 19.56 -11.55
C ALA A 150 21.71 20.21 -10.91
N ASN A 151 21.43 19.83 -9.66
CA ASN A 151 21.57 20.81 -8.59
C ASN A 151 21.67 20.13 -7.21
N LEU A 152 22.73 19.35 -7.00
CA LEU A 152 23.37 19.33 -5.67
C LEU A 152 23.68 20.79 -5.22
N THR A 153 23.85 21.70 -6.19
CA THR A 153 23.87 23.17 -6.07
C THR A 153 22.61 23.84 -5.51
N LEU A 154 21.42 23.21 -5.52
CA LEU A 154 20.22 23.77 -4.85
C LEU A 154 20.24 23.47 -3.34
N LEU A 155 20.94 22.40 -2.95
CA LEU A 155 21.27 22.11 -1.56
C LEU A 155 22.53 22.86 -1.09
N LEU A 156 23.40 23.30 -2.01
CA LEU A 156 24.65 24.00 -1.69
C LEU A 156 24.55 25.53 -1.84
N GLY A 157 23.48 26.07 -2.43
CA GLY A 157 23.42 27.48 -2.80
C GLY A 157 24.49 27.86 -3.85
N PRO A 158 24.36 29.03 -4.49
CA PRO A 158 25.38 29.54 -5.39
C PRO A 158 26.52 30.13 -4.57
N SER A 159 27.36 29.30 -3.95
CA SER A 159 28.61 29.74 -3.36
C SER A 159 29.60 28.58 -3.33
N ASP A 160 30.74 28.84 -3.95
CA ASP A 160 31.96 28.06 -4.00
C ASP A 160 32.06 26.84 -3.09
N VAL A 161 32.37 25.72 -3.74
CA VAL A 161 32.86 24.46 -3.17
C VAL A 161 34.02 24.74 -2.21
N THR A 162 33.69 25.06 -0.97
CA THR A 162 34.55 24.82 0.17
C THR A 162 34.03 23.54 0.78
N THR A 163 34.78 22.48 0.56
CA THR A 163 34.59 21.14 1.14
C THR A 163 34.21 21.28 2.61
N LEU A 164 32.93 21.08 2.92
CA LEU A 164 32.48 20.84 4.28
C LEU A 164 33.30 19.64 4.79
N PRO A 165 33.90 19.72 5.99
CA PRO A 165 34.74 18.65 6.49
C PRO A 165 33.94 17.34 6.50
N ASP A 166 34.58 16.29 5.99
CA ASP A 166 34.07 14.91 5.86
C ASP A 166 33.88 14.28 7.25
N ILE A 167 32.93 14.83 8.03
CA ILE A 167 32.66 14.42 9.41
C ILE A 167 31.52 13.39 9.47
N ASP A 168 30.72 13.25 8.41
CA ASP A 168 29.63 12.30 8.38
C ASP A 168 29.93 11.10 7.49
N ALA A 169 30.31 9.98 8.11
CA ALA A 169 30.44 8.65 7.49
C ALA A 169 29.15 8.10 6.86
N PHE A 170 28.08 8.88 6.77
CA PHE A 170 26.76 8.47 6.33
C PHE A 170 26.27 9.46 5.28
N ARG A 171 25.72 9.02 4.15
CA ARG A 171 25.20 9.87 3.06
C ARG A 171 23.68 9.69 2.96
N LEU A 172 22.96 10.78 2.68
CA LEU A 172 21.50 10.74 2.49
C LEU A 172 21.24 10.70 0.98
N CYS A 173 20.56 9.66 0.51
CA CYS A 173 20.33 9.43 -0.91
C CYS A 173 18.90 9.75 -1.28
N ILE A 174 18.67 11.00 -1.70
CA ILE A 174 17.36 11.48 -2.14
C ILE A 174 17.53 12.14 -3.51
N SER A 175 16.62 11.80 -4.43
CA SER A 175 16.48 12.53 -5.69
C SER A 175 15.62 13.77 -5.48
N VAL A 176 16.22 14.96 -5.45
CA VAL A 176 15.47 16.21 -5.44
C VAL A 176 15.13 16.58 -6.89
N PRO A 177 13.84 16.57 -7.28
CA PRO A 177 13.45 16.92 -8.63
C PRO A 177 13.60 18.45 -8.85
N PRO A 178 13.89 18.92 -10.08
CA PRO A 178 13.98 20.35 -10.37
C PRO A 178 12.69 21.11 -9.97
N LEU A 179 12.81 22.39 -9.59
CA LEU A 179 11.67 23.19 -9.11
C LEU A 179 10.50 23.21 -10.10
N ASP A 180 10.78 23.19 -11.40
CA ASP A 180 9.76 23.20 -12.46
C ASP A 180 8.92 21.92 -12.52
N VAL A 181 9.42 20.80 -12.00
CA VAL A 181 8.73 19.50 -12.01
C VAL A 181 8.06 19.15 -10.69
N VAL A 182 8.39 19.86 -9.60
CA VAL A 182 7.75 19.71 -8.27
C VAL A 182 6.21 19.78 -8.34
N PRO A 183 5.59 20.70 -9.10
CA PRO A 183 4.13 20.77 -9.20
C PRO A 183 3.47 19.48 -9.75
N TYR A 184 4.17 18.74 -10.61
CA TYR A 184 3.67 17.48 -11.17
C TYR A 184 3.69 16.36 -10.14
N GLY A 185 4.71 16.32 -9.28
CA GLY A 185 4.75 15.42 -8.12
C GLY A 185 3.62 15.72 -7.12
N GLN A 186 3.34 17.00 -6.87
CA GLN A 186 2.20 17.42 -6.05
C GLN A 186 0.86 17.03 -6.68
N ALA A 187 0.71 17.17 -8.01
CA ALA A 187 -0.48 16.74 -8.73
C ALA A 187 -0.71 15.22 -8.61
N TYR A 188 0.36 14.42 -8.67
CA TYR A 188 0.29 12.97 -8.42
C TYR A 188 -0.27 12.65 -7.02
N LEU A 189 0.24 13.31 -5.98
CA LEU A 189 -0.25 13.11 -4.61
C LEU A 189 -1.70 13.58 -4.44
N CYS A 190 -2.10 14.67 -5.09
CA CYS A 190 -3.50 15.12 -5.11
C CYS A 190 -4.42 14.06 -5.73
N LEU A 191 -4.02 13.45 -6.86
CA LEU A 191 -4.79 12.37 -7.47
C LEU A 191 -4.87 11.12 -6.58
N LEU A 192 -3.80 10.79 -5.86
CA LEU A 192 -3.78 9.69 -4.88
C LEU A 192 -4.83 9.91 -3.76
N ILE A 193 -4.95 11.14 -3.25
CA ILE A 193 -5.99 11.46 -2.26
C ILE A 193 -7.39 11.42 -2.86
N VAL A 194 -7.57 11.91 -4.10
CA VAL A 194 -8.86 11.82 -4.80
C VAL A 194 -9.27 10.36 -4.95
N TYR A 195 -8.35 9.48 -5.31
CA TYR A 195 -8.57 8.04 -5.41
C TYR A 195 -9.07 7.46 -4.09
N ASP A 196 -8.36 7.70 -2.99
CA ASP A 196 -8.73 7.21 -1.66
C ASP A 196 -10.07 7.78 -1.18
N GLY A 197 -10.31 9.08 -1.44
CA GLY A 197 -11.57 9.74 -1.13
C GLY A 197 -12.75 9.11 -1.87
N LEU A 198 -12.59 8.82 -3.16
CA LEU A 198 -13.59 8.12 -3.95
C LEU A 198 -13.82 6.68 -3.45
N ALA A 199 -12.76 5.96 -3.05
CA ALA A 199 -12.88 4.63 -2.49
C ALA A 199 -13.66 4.63 -1.15
N VAL A 200 -13.39 5.61 -0.27
CA VAL A 200 -14.12 5.80 0.99
C VAL A 200 -15.59 6.15 0.70
N LEU A 201 -15.86 7.10 -0.19
CA LEU A 201 -17.21 7.53 -0.55
C LEU A 201 -18.01 6.38 -1.17
N ALA A 202 -17.42 5.63 -2.11
CA ALA A 202 -18.05 4.47 -2.71
C ALA A 202 -18.38 3.41 -1.65
N THR A 203 -17.45 3.14 -0.74
CA THR A 203 -17.67 2.20 0.37
C THR A 203 -18.83 2.66 1.25
N LEU A 204 -18.85 3.93 1.67
CA LEU A 204 -19.93 4.49 2.49
C LEU A 204 -21.29 4.44 1.78
N TYR A 205 -21.34 4.78 0.50
CA TYR A 205 -22.56 4.74 -0.30
C TYR A 205 -23.14 3.32 -0.38
N ILE A 206 -22.29 2.33 -0.67
CA ILE A 206 -22.70 0.92 -0.73
C ILE A 206 -23.19 0.43 0.64
N VAL A 207 -22.47 0.78 1.72
CA VAL A 207 -22.83 0.41 3.10
C VAL A 207 -24.19 1.01 3.48
N ALA A 208 -24.40 2.29 3.18
CA ALA A 208 -25.64 2.99 3.49
C ALA A 208 -26.84 2.35 2.79
N GLY A 209 -26.71 2.04 1.48
CA GLY A 209 -27.78 1.38 0.72
C GLY A 209 -28.09 -0.05 1.17
N GLN A 210 -27.13 -0.76 1.76
CA GLN A 210 -27.35 -2.10 2.32
C GLN A 210 -27.98 -2.06 3.72
N SER A 211 -28.03 -0.90 4.38
CA SER A 211 -28.62 -0.74 5.71
C SER A 211 -30.14 -0.88 5.74
N ASP A 212 -30.80 -0.71 4.61
CA ASP A 212 -32.26 -0.81 4.54
C ASP A 212 -32.76 -2.26 4.46
N ASN A 213 -31.88 -3.21 4.11
CA ASN A 213 -32.18 -4.65 4.08
C ASN A 213 -31.85 -5.32 5.43
N LEU A 214 -32.82 -5.25 6.35
CA LEU A 214 -32.75 -5.54 7.79
C LEU A 214 -32.16 -6.90 8.24
N HIS A 215 -31.92 -7.87 7.35
CA HIS A 215 -31.63 -9.27 7.74
C HIS A 215 -30.16 -9.71 7.62
N LEU A 216 -29.29 -8.95 6.93
CA LEU A 216 -27.85 -9.27 6.76
C LEU A 216 -26.91 -8.40 7.63
N MET A 217 -27.48 -7.46 8.38
CA MET A 217 -26.78 -6.29 8.92
C MET A 217 -25.76 -6.54 10.05
N PRO A 218 -25.96 -7.40 11.07
CA PRO A 218 -25.08 -7.37 12.24
C PRO A 218 -23.65 -7.82 11.91
N ILE A 219 -23.50 -8.81 11.03
CA ILE A 219 -22.22 -9.44 10.69
C ILE A 219 -21.49 -8.66 9.60
N LEU A 220 -22.22 -8.11 8.62
CA LEU A 220 -21.63 -7.27 7.58
C LEU A 220 -21.16 -5.93 8.17
N LYS A 221 -21.95 -5.34 9.07
CA LYS A 221 -21.64 -4.07 9.75
C LYS A 221 -20.42 -4.19 10.68
N LEU A 222 -20.20 -5.33 11.34
CA LEU A 222 -19.00 -5.55 12.16
C LEU A 222 -17.71 -5.59 11.31
N ILE A 223 -17.76 -6.28 10.17
CA ILE A 223 -16.61 -6.43 9.26
C ILE A 223 -16.37 -5.16 8.44
N GLN A 224 -17.44 -4.45 8.05
CA GLN A 224 -17.35 -3.15 7.38
C GLN A 224 -16.87 -2.03 8.29
N ARG A 225 -17.26 -2.02 9.58
CA ARG A 225 -16.78 -1.00 10.53
C ARG A 225 -15.27 -1.09 10.68
N ASP A 226 -14.74 -2.30 10.78
CA ASP A 226 -13.30 -2.51 10.88
C ASP A 226 -12.63 -2.12 9.54
N GLY A 227 -13.21 -2.48 8.39
CA GLY A 227 -12.74 -2.08 7.06
C GLY A 227 -12.67 -0.57 6.82
N LEU A 228 -13.69 0.18 7.23
CA LEU A 228 -13.77 1.64 7.08
C LEU A 228 -12.68 2.36 7.88
N LEU A 229 -12.37 1.86 9.09
CA LEU A 229 -11.30 2.42 9.91
C LEU A 229 -9.95 2.34 9.17
N TYR A 230 -9.68 1.24 8.46
CA TYR A 230 -8.46 1.12 7.66
C TYR A 230 -8.44 2.10 6.48
N PHE A 231 -9.56 2.29 5.78
CA PHE A 231 -9.63 3.29 4.70
C PHE A 231 -9.41 4.71 5.23
N ALA A 232 -9.92 5.04 6.41
CA ALA A 232 -9.67 6.30 7.07
C ALA A 232 -8.18 6.47 7.44
N VAL A 233 -7.52 5.42 7.94
CA VAL A 233 -6.08 5.43 8.23
C VAL A 233 -5.26 5.62 6.94
N MET A 234 -5.60 4.95 5.84
CA MET A 234 -4.92 5.14 4.54
C MET A 234 -5.07 6.58 4.04
N PHE A 235 -6.30 7.09 4.01
CA PHE A 235 -6.59 8.46 3.58
C PHE A 235 -5.84 9.49 4.41
N THR A 236 -5.88 9.36 5.75
CA THR A 236 -5.16 10.28 6.65
C THR A 236 -3.65 10.20 6.47
N SER A 237 -3.10 9.00 6.24
CA SER A 237 -1.67 8.82 5.97
C SER A 237 -1.23 9.50 4.68
N HIS A 238 -1.99 9.35 3.58
CA HIS A 238 -1.71 10.05 2.32
C HIS A 238 -1.95 11.56 2.42
N PHE A 239 -2.93 11.98 3.22
CA PHE A 239 -3.15 13.40 3.53
C PHE A 239 -1.97 14.02 4.25
N VAL A 240 -1.43 13.36 5.28
CA VAL A 240 -0.22 13.82 5.97
C VAL A 240 0.95 13.90 4.99
N TRP A 241 1.10 12.91 4.10
CA TRP A 241 2.15 12.92 3.10
C TRP A 241 2.03 14.13 2.14
N LEU A 242 0.83 14.40 1.62
CA LEU A 242 0.58 15.59 0.80
C LEU A 242 0.89 16.89 1.57
N MET A 243 0.46 16.99 2.83
CA MET A 243 0.73 18.18 3.65
C MET A 243 2.23 18.39 3.87
N LEU A 244 2.99 17.31 4.10
CA LEU A 244 4.45 17.38 4.17
C LEU A 244 5.05 17.87 2.85
N THR A 245 4.60 17.36 1.71
CA THR A 245 5.12 17.81 0.41
C THR A 245 4.75 19.26 0.07
N LEU A 246 3.60 19.77 0.53
CA LEU A 246 3.15 21.15 0.25
C LEU A 246 3.79 22.20 1.18
N TYR A 247 3.97 21.87 2.46
CA TYR A 247 4.31 22.87 3.49
C TYR A 247 5.66 22.64 4.18
N ALA A 248 6.25 21.45 4.08
CA ALA A 248 7.53 21.20 4.72
C ALA A 248 8.68 21.92 4.00
N PRO A 249 9.77 22.27 4.70
CA PRO A 249 10.99 22.77 4.08
C PRO A 249 11.64 21.73 3.15
N THR A 250 12.38 22.21 2.15
CA THR A 250 13.12 21.39 1.17
C THR A 250 14.03 20.37 1.88
N GLY A 251 13.82 19.09 1.59
CA GLY A 251 14.37 17.95 2.36
C GLY A 251 13.22 17.07 2.88
N LEU A 252 12.48 17.55 3.89
CA LEU A 252 11.34 16.80 4.48
C LEU A 252 10.17 16.56 3.53
N GLN A 253 10.07 17.32 2.44
CA GLN A 253 8.98 17.21 1.46
C GLN A 253 8.89 15.83 0.80
N PHE A 254 9.99 15.08 0.78
CA PHE A 254 10.13 13.82 0.04
C PHE A 254 10.10 12.58 0.95
N ILE A 255 9.72 12.72 2.22
CA ILE A 255 9.53 11.56 3.11
C ILE A 255 8.40 10.71 2.55
N GLN A 256 8.75 9.55 2.01
CA GLN A 256 7.82 8.61 1.39
C GLN A 256 6.91 7.93 2.43
N ASN A 257 5.63 7.77 2.11
CA ASN A 257 4.67 7.14 3.02
C ASN A 257 4.70 5.61 2.96
N GLN A 258 5.50 5.00 3.83
CA GLN A 258 5.62 3.54 3.95
C GLN A 258 4.55 2.88 4.85
N ILE A 259 3.76 3.66 5.60
CA ILE A 259 2.71 3.16 6.51
C ILE A 259 1.59 2.45 5.72
N SER A 260 1.33 2.91 4.50
CA SER A 260 0.32 2.35 3.59
C SER A 260 0.52 0.85 3.36
N SER A 261 1.76 0.41 3.09
CA SER A 261 2.11 -0.99 2.83
C SER A 261 1.83 -1.91 4.03
N ILE A 262 2.09 -1.42 5.25
CA ILE A 262 1.84 -2.11 6.51
C ILE A 262 0.33 -2.27 6.72
N VAL A 263 -0.40 -1.16 6.60
CA VAL A 263 -1.85 -1.12 6.78
C VAL A 263 -2.52 -2.09 5.82
N VAL A 264 -2.17 -2.02 4.53
CA VAL A 264 -2.68 -2.88 3.45
C VAL A 264 -2.40 -4.37 3.70
N SER A 265 -1.21 -4.71 4.19
CA SER A 265 -0.87 -6.09 4.55
C SER A 265 -1.74 -6.61 5.70
N ARG A 266 -1.87 -5.82 6.77
CA ARG A 266 -2.64 -6.18 7.97
C ARG A 266 -4.13 -6.40 7.65
N ILE A 267 -4.75 -5.49 6.91
CA ILE A 267 -6.16 -5.64 6.52
C ILE A 267 -6.38 -6.87 5.64
N THR A 268 -5.44 -7.19 4.74
CA THR A 268 -5.58 -8.38 3.87
C THR A 268 -5.55 -9.67 4.68
N ILE A 269 -4.65 -9.77 5.65
CA ILE A 269 -4.58 -10.90 6.59
C ILE A 269 -5.85 -10.98 7.43
N ASN A 270 -6.29 -9.87 8.02
CA ASN A 270 -7.48 -9.82 8.88
C ASN A 270 -8.75 -10.26 8.14
N LEU A 271 -8.90 -9.86 6.87
CA LEU A 271 -10.01 -10.30 6.03
C LEU A 271 -9.96 -11.79 5.73
N LYS A 272 -8.78 -12.35 5.41
CA LYS A 272 -8.63 -13.79 5.18
C LYS A 272 -8.93 -14.58 6.45
N LYS A 273 -8.41 -14.16 7.59
CA LYS A 273 -8.71 -14.73 8.90
C LYS A 273 -10.21 -14.71 9.22
N ALA A 274 -10.90 -13.61 8.93
CA ALA A 274 -12.34 -13.50 9.11
C ALA A 274 -13.14 -14.42 8.17
N SER A 275 -12.72 -14.54 6.91
CA SER A 275 -13.33 -15.45 5.93
C SER A 275 -13.20 -16.92 6.35
N ASP A 276 -12.03 -17.32 6.84
CA ASP A 276 -11.75 -18.70 7.25
C ASP A 276 -12.55 -19.10 8.50
N ARG A 277 -12.69 -18.16 9.45
CA ARG A 277 -13.56 -18.33 10.62
C ARG A 277 -15.04 -18.49 10.22
N LYS A 278 -15.52 -17.72 9.24
CA LYS A 278 -16.90 -17.85 8.71
C LYS A 278 -17.13 -19.22 8.09
N MET A 279 -16.20 -19.68 7.26
CA MET A 279 -16.29 -21.01 6.65
C MET A 279 -16.44 -22.07 7.73
N THR A 280 -15.57 -22.06 8.74
CA THR A 280 -15.61 -22.98 9.89
C THR A 280 -16.95 -22.95 10.65
N VAL A 281 -17.48 -21.76 10.96
CA VAL A 281 -18.77 -21.63 11.67
C VAL A 281 -19.92 -22.17 10.82
N SER A 282 -19.95 -21.88 9.53
CA SER A 282 -21.01 -22.37 8.62
C SER A 282 -21.05 -23.90 8.51
N TRP A 283 -19.87 -24.55 8.51
CA TRP A 283 -19.78 -26.02 8.58
C TRP A 283 -20.36 -26.55 9.89
N THR A 284 -20.08 -25.90 11.04
CA THR A 284 -20.61 -26.34 12.33
C THR A 284 -22.11 -26.08 12.51
N THR A 285 -22.66 -25.01 11.95
CA THR A 285 -24.11 -24.72 12.06
C THR A 285 -24.95 -25.57 11.11
N ARG A 286 -24.40 -25.96 9.95
CA ARG A 286 -25.08 -26.86 9.00
C ARG A 286 -24.88 -28.35 9.34
N ALA A 287 -23.87 -28.71 10.13
CA ALA A 287 -23.63 -30.08 10.60
C ALA A 287 -24.49 -30.53 11.80
N SER A 288 -25.35 -29.68 12.39
CA SER A 288 -26.21 -30.09 13.54
C SER A 288 -27.66 -30.45 13.18
N ARG A 289 -28.02 -30.51 11.89
CA ARG A 289 -29.32 -31.06 11.45
C ARG A 289 -29.13 -32.00 10.26
N SER A 290 -28.60 -33.19 10.52
CA SER A 290 -29.20 -34.47 10.12
C SER A 290 -28.17 -35.61 10.21
N ILE A 291 -28.51 -36.56 11.08
CA ILE A 291 -28.45 -38.02 10.87
C ILE A 291 -27.05 -38.66 10.79
N SER A 292 -26.81 -39.49 11.81
CA SER A 292 -26.01 -40.71 11.75
C SER A 292 -26.31 -41.51 10.48
N HIS A 293 -25.46 -41.41 9.45
CA HIS A 293 -25.14 -42.53 8.57
C HIS A 293 -23.80 -42.26 7.90
N SER A 294 -22.93 -43.24 8.04
CA SER A 294 -21.59 -43.30 7.45
C SER A 294 -21.66 -43.27 5.92
N THR A 295 -21.06 -42.25 5.30
CA THR A 295 -20.61 -42.36 3.91
C THR A 295 -19.31 -41.56 3.75
N THR A 296 -18.23 -42.30 3.56
CA THR A 296 -16.95 -41.84 3.01
C THR A 296 -17.18 -41.15 1.67
N CYS A 297 -16.64 -39.96 1.47
CA CYS A 297 -16.55 -39.36 0.14
C CYS A 297 -15.13 -38.84 -0.12
N GLU A 298 -14.60 -39.33 -1.23
CA GLU A 298 -13.24 -39.29 -1.72
C GLU A 298 -12.93 -37.93 -2.38
N ARG A 299 -11.66 -37.53 -2.37
CA ARG A 299 -11.17 -36.27 -2.94
C ARG A 299 -11.09 -36.39 -4.46
N SER A 300 -11.90 -35.62 -5.19
CA SER A 300 -11.73 -35.39 -6.64
C SER A 300 -11.50 -33.91 -6.91
N GLU A 301 -10.36 -33.61 -7.55
CA GLU A 301 -10.04 -32.34 -8.18
C GLU A 301 -11.09 -31.97 -9.22
N ILE A 302 -11.53 -30.70 -9.25
CA ILE A 302 -12.33 -30.15 -10.35
C ILE A 302 -11.72 -28.81 -10.75
N THR A 303 -11.08 -28.86 -11.91
CA THR A 303 -10.80 -27.76 -12.83
C THR A 303 -12.10 -27.20 -13.41
N ASP A 304 -12.01 -25.94 -13.82
CA ASP A 304 -12.89 -25.21 -14.73
C ASP A 304 -13.98 -24.29 -14.15
N ILE A 305 -13.92 -23.09 -14.74
CA ILE A 305 -14.70 -21.88 -14.54
C ILE A 305 -15.98 -22.01 -15.36
N GLU A 306 -17.15 -22.08 -14.71
CA GLU A 306 -18.41 -21.60 -15.28
C GLU A 306 -19.30 -21.02 -14.17
N LEU A 307 -19.81 -19.81 -14.43
CA LEU A 307 -20.91 -19.20 -13.67
C LEU A 307 -22.14 -20.10 -13.80
N GLY A 308 -22.56 -20.74 -12.72
CA GLY A 308 -23.82 -21.48 -12.65
C GLY A 308 -24.72 -20.94 -11.54
N GLU A 309 -25.89 -20.42 -11.94
CA GLU A 309 -27.03 -20.24 -11.05
C GLU A 309 -27.31 -21.54 -10.27
N PHE A 310 -27.49 -21.44 -8.95
CA PHE A 310 -27.83 -22.59 -8.12
C PHE A 310 -29.30 -23.02 -8.36
N TYR A 311 -29.52 -23.86 -9.38
CA TYR A 311 -30.71 -24.70 -9.48
C TYR A 311 -30.40 -26.08 -8.88
N CYS A 312 -30.94 -26.35 -7.69
CA CYS A 312 -30.88 -27.67 -7.09
C CYS A 312 -31.95 -28.55 -7.74
N ALA A 313 -31.55 -29.41 -8.69
CA ALA A 313 -32.45 -30.38 -9.30
C ALA A 313 -32.93 -31.40 -8.25
N ARG A 314 -34.23 -31.40 -7.97
CA ARG A 314 -34.93 -32.35 -7.13
C ARG A 314 -35.27 -33.58 -7.99
N ASN A 315 -34.40 -34.59 -8.03
CA ASN A 315 -34.77 -35.89 -8.60
C ASN A 315 -35.66 -36.64 -7.60
N ALA A 316 -36.96 -36.60 -7.85
CA ALA A 316 -37.92 -37.54 -7.28
C ALA A 316 -37.83 -38.84 -8.07
N VAL A 317 -37.28 -39.89 -7.46
CA VAL A 317 -37.55 -41.27 -7.87
C VAL A 317 -38.68 -41.75 -6.96
N ILE A 318 -39.88 -41.79 -7.53
CA ILE A 318 -41.03 -42.49 -6.95
C ILE A 318 -40.89 -43.93 -7.42
N ASP A 319 -40.52 -44.84 -6.52
CA ASP A 319 -40.82 -46.26 -6.67
C ASP A 319 -41.71 -46.67 -5.50
N THR A 320 -43.01 -46.77 -5.80
CA THR A 320 -44.02 -47.42 -4.98
C THR A 320 -44.02 -48.92 -5.28
N LEU A 321 -43.70 -49.71 -4.28
CA LEU A 321 -44.38 -50.97 -3.95
C LEU A 321 -44.55 -51.02 -2.43
#